data_AF-A0A5Q8B2Y0-F1
#
_entry.id   AF-A0A5Q8B2Y0-F1
#
_cell.length_a   1.000
_cell.length_b   1.000
_cell.length_c   1.000
_cell.angle_alpha   90.00
_cell.angle_beta   90.00
_cell.angle_gamma   90.00
#
_symmetry.space_group_name_H-M   'P 1'
#
loop_
_entity.id
_entity.type
_entity.pdbx_description
1 polymer ?
#
loop_
_entity_poly.entity_id
_entity_poly.type
_entity_poly.pdbx_seq_one_letter_code
_entity_poly.pdbx_strand_id
1 'polypeptide(L)'
;MAFDFEKELKVTETNIPGLLVFDLPVHGDNRGWFKENWQRAKMTALGLPDFGPVQNNISFNATKGVTRGIHAEPWDKYISIATGEIFGAWVDLRPGESFGQVYTTRLDPSKAIYVPRGVGNSFQALQDGTVYTYLVNAHWSLEQKKTYTFVNLADPELGIEWPIPLEESERSEADLHHPMLKDAKPMEPKRTLVTGCNGQLGRAVRAYAEAHGLRGFEYTDIDEFDFSDPTAYDKYDWSLYGTIINAEELSADKCEIGENHARAWTINAQGPALLSRAAKDHHVTLVHASTDKVYGADSEAKAIAPESVYGQTKAAGDIAVANAPEHYILRRSESADSRNIVDTLFQLLDSHAEYGVYAVGD
;
A
#
# COMPACT_ATOMS: atom_id res chain seq x y z
N MET A 1 18.35 -26.91 -17.93
CA MET A 1 18.04 -26.07 -16.76
C MET A 1 18.10 -26.98 -15.55
N ALA A 2 18.93 -26.67 -14.55
CA ALA A 2 19.02 -27.45 -13.33
C ALA A 2 18.46 -26.60 -12.18
N PHE A 3 17.15 -26.66 -11.99
CA PHE A 3 16.47 -26.17 -10.81
C PHE A 3 15.51 -27.25 -10.33
N ASP A 4 15.15 -27.22 -9.05
CA ASP A 4 14.35 -28.29 -8.45
C ASP A 4 12.87 -28.16 -8.85
N PHE A 5 12.31 -29.26 -9.34
CA PHE A 5 10.87 -29.42 -9.58
C PHE A 5 10.14 -29.80 -8.29
N GLU A 6 8.82 -29.64 -8.28
CA GLU A 6 7.93 -30.14 -7.22
C GLU A 6 8.24 -29.61 -5.80
N LYS A 7 8.79 -28.39 -5.70
CA LYS A 7 8.91 -27.70 -4.42
C LYS A 7 7.53 -27.46 -3.80
N GLU A 8 7.47 -27.49 -2.48
CA GLU A 8 6.31 -26.98 -1.75
C GLU A 8 6.24 -25.45 -1.88
N LEU A 9 5.03 -24.92 -2.06
CA LEU A 9 4.81 -23.48 -2.03
C LEU A 9 5.06 -22.97 -0.61
N LYS A 10 6.11 -22.16 -0.44
CA LYS A 10 6.46 -21.57 0.85
C LYS A 10 6.95 -20.14 0.68
N VAL A 11 6.80 -19.35 1.74
CA VAL A 11 7.34 -17.99 1.83
C VAL A 11 8.45 -17.95 2.88
N THR A 12 9.45 -17.10 2.63
CA THR A 12 10.54 -16.81 3.56
C THR A 12 10.70 -15.29 3.66
N GLU A 13 10.70 -14.77 4.89
CA GLU A 13 11.04 -13.39 5.19
C GLU A 13 12.55 -13.15 5.03
N THR A 14 12.92 -11.90 4.75
CA THR A 14 14.32 -11.49 4.58
C THR A 14 14.72 -10.47 5.65
N ASN A 15 15.97 -10.00 5.61
CA ASN A 15 16.41 -8.90 6.46
C ASN A 15 15.76 -7.56 6.10
N ILE A 16 15.19 -7.41 4.90
CA ILE A 16 14.49 -6.19 4.49
C ILE A 16 12.99 -6.33 4.84
N PRO A 17 12.43 -5.47 5.71
CA PRO A 17 11.04 -5.59 6.15
C PRO A 17 10.04 -5.61 4.99
N GLY A 18 9.23 -6.68 4.91
CA GLY A 18 8.21 -6.87 3.88
C GLY A 18 8.72 -7.40 2.54
N LEU A 19 10.03 -7.58 2.35
CA LEU A 19 10.57 -8.29 1.18
C LEU A 19 10.46 -9.80 1.42
N LEU A 20 9.73 -10.49 0.56
CA LEU A 20 9.36 -11.90 0.75
C LEU A 20 9.82 -12.75 -0.44
N VAL A 21 10.47 -13.88 -0.18
CA VAL A 21 10.89 -14.84 -1.21
C VAL A 21 9.96 -16.05 -1.19
N PHE A 22 9.52 -16.47 -2.37
CA PHE A 22 8.66 -17.63 -2.56
C PHE A 22 9.43 -18.74 -3.28
N ASP A 23 9.38 -19.96 -2.76
CA ASP A 23 9.61 -21.15 -3.57
C ASP A 23 8.29 -21.53 -4.24
N LEU A 24 8.33 -21.78 -5.55
CA LEU A 24 7.17 -22.10 -6.36
C LEU A 24 7.20 -23.59 -6.76
N PRO A 25 6.05 -24.29 -6.65
CA PRO A 25 5.88 -25.59 -7.28
C PRO A 25 6.01 -25.43 -8.81
N VAL A 26 6.96 -26.15 -9.39
CA VAL A 26 7.11 -26.27 -10.84
C VAL A 26 6.93 -27.74 -11.21
N HIS A 27 5.96 -28.00 -12.07
CA HIS A 27 5.59 -29.34 -12.49
C HIS A 27 6.19 -29.64 -13.86
N GLY A 28 7.19 -30.52 -13.90
CA GLY A 28 7.91 -30.89 -15.12
C GLY A 28 7.37 -32.16 -15.76
N ASP A 29 7.32 -32.20 -17.09
CA ASP A 29 7.07 -33.42 -17.87
C ASP A 29 7.83 -33.39 -19.22
N ASN A 30 7.57 -34.37 -20.08
CA ASN A 30 8.26 -34.50 -21.37
C ASN A 30 7.98 -33.35 -22.37
N ARG A 31 7.02 -32.46 -22.08
CA ARG A 31 6.63 -31.31 -22.91
C ARG A 31 7.31 -30.02 -22.45
N GLY A 32 7.82 -29.98 -21.23
CA GLY A 32 8.33 -28.78 -20.57
C GLY A 32 7.91 -28.74 -19.11
N TRP A 33 7.41 -27.60 -18.65
CA TRP A 33 6.92 -27.47 -17.28
C TRP A 33 5.76 -26.47 -17.17
N PHE A 34 5.02 -26.58 -16.07
CA PHE A 34 3.92 -25.70 -15.69
C PHE A 34 4.12 -25.19 -14.27
N LYS A 35 3.71 -23.95 -13.99
CA LYS A 35 3.64 -23.41 -12.63
C LYS A 35 2.46 -22.45 -12.48
N GLU A 36 1.87 -22.43 -11.30
CA GLU A 36 1.01 -21.32 -10.88
C GLU A 36 1.92 -20.17 -10.44
N ASN A 37 2.26 -19.29 -11.39
CA ASN A 37 3.28 -18.25 -11.14
C ASN A 37 2.88 -17.26 -10.03
N TRP A 38 1.59 -16.94 -9.96
CA TRP A 38 0.96 -16.16 -8.90
C TRP A 38 -0.47 -16.67 -8.71
N GLN A 39 -0.85 -16.95 -7.47
CA GLN A 39 -2.20 -17.39 -7.11
C GLN A 39 -2.58 -16.65 -5.81
N ARG A 40 -3.50 -15.68 -5.94
CA ARG A 40 -3.88 -14.75 -4.86
C ARG A 40 -4.18 -15.47 -3.55
N ALA A 41 -5.17 -16.36 -3.53
CA ALA A 41 -5.64 -17.03 -2.32
C ALA A 41 -4.57 -17.86 -1.61
N LYS A 42 -3.72 -18.57 -2.36
CA LYS A 42 -2.63 -19.38 -1.79
C LYS A 42 -1.54 -18.50 -1.20
N MET A 43 -1.18 -17.42 -1.90
CA MET A 43 -0.08 -16.56 -1.48
C MET A 43 -0.48 -15.63 -0.33
N THR A 44 -1.69 -15.08 -0.34
CA THR A 44 -2.18 -14.25 0.78
C THR A 44 -2.36 -15.07 2.05
N ALA A 45 -2.81 -16.33 1.94
CA ALA A 45 -2.84 -17.26 3.07
C ALA A 45 -1.47 -17.58 3.66
N LEU A 46 -0.39 -17.37 2.89
CA LEU A 46 1.00 -17.49 3.35
C LEU A 46 1.58 -16.18 3.87
N GLY A 47 0.83 -15.07 3.86
CA GLY A 47 1.31 -13.78 4.36
C GLY A 47 1.78 -12.80 3.27
N LEU A 48 1.57 -13.09 1.98
CA LEU A 48 1.70 -12.06 0.94
C LEU A 48 0.63 -10.97 1.18
N PRO A 49 1.00 -9.68 1.33
CA PRO A 49 0.00 -8.61 1.33
C PRO A 49 -0.82 -8.66 0.04
N ASP A 50 -2.13 -8.47 0.16
CA ASP A 50 -3.01 -8.49 -1.00
C ASP A 50 -2.89 -7.21 -1.82
N PHE A 51 -1.82 -7.12 -2.60
CA PHE A 51 -1.40 -5.90 -3.27
C PHE A 51 -2.22 -5.56 -4.52
N GLY A 52 -3.11 -6.45 -4.99
CA GLY A 52 -4.01 -6.15 -6.12
C GLY A 52 -3.30 -5.81 -7.45
N PRO A 53 -2.60 -6.76 -8.11
CA PRO A 53 -1.88 -6.46 -9.34
C PRO A 53 -2.81 -6.01 -10.48
N VAL A 54 -2.49 -4.89 -11.11
CA VAL A 54 -3.25 -4.27 -12.23
C VAL A 54 -2.49 -4.28 -13.54
N GLN A 55 -1.19 -4.59 -13.51
CA GLN A 55 -0.33 -4.59 -14.68
C GLN A 55 0.67 -5.74 -14.61
N ASN A 56 0.90 -6.39 -15.74
CA ASN A 56 1.93 -7.42 -15.92
C ASN A 56 2.95 -6.92 -16.94
N ASN A 57 4.22 -7.02 -16.59
CA ASN A 57 5.35 -6.60 -17.40
C ASN A 57 6.28 -7.78 -17.65
N ILE A 58 6.95 -7.75 -18.81
CA ILE A 58 7.92 -8.77 -19.20
C ILE A 58 9.13 -8.04 -19.79
N SER A 59 10.33 -8.43 -19.35
CA SER A 59 11.58 -8.05 -20.01
C SER A 59 12.30 -9.30 -20.49
N PHE A 60 12.64 -9.30 -21.78
CA PHE A 60 13.48 -10.32 -22.39
C PHE A 60 14.93 -9.84 -22.40
N ASN A 61 15.82 -10.61 -21.80
CA ASN A 61 17.23 -10.32 -21.72
C ASN A 61 17.96 -11.30 -22.63
N ALA A 62 18.34 -10.82 -23.82
CA ALA A 62 18.88 -11.65 -24.88
C ALA A 62 20.24 -12.26 -24.50
N THR A 63 21.09 -11.48 -23.85
CA THR A 63 22.46 -11.86 -23.48
C THR A 63 22.62 -12.00 -21.96
N LYS A 64 23.45 -12.96 -21.56
CA LYS A 64 24.01 -13.05 -20.21
C LYS A 64 24.78 -11.77 -19.88
N GLY A 65 24.65 -11.28 -18.65
CA GLY A 65 25.32 -10.07 -18.18
C GLY A 65 24.47 -8.81 -18.28
N VAL A 66 23.32 -8.84 -18.94
CA VAL A 66 22.36 -7.72 -18.87
C VAL A 66 22.01 -7.45 -17.42
N THR A 67 22.33 -6.25 -16.96
CA THR A 67 22.15 -5.81 -15.57
C THR A 67 21.32 -4.54 -15.54
N ARG A 68 20.26 -4.53 -14.71
CA ARG A 68 19.30 -3.42 -14.61
C ARG A 68 19.11 -3.03 -13.16
N GLY A 69 19.02 -1.74 -12.87
CA GLY A 69 18.74 -1.23 -11.52
C GLY A 69 19.72 -0.13 -11.07
N ILE A 70 19.71 0.26 -9.79
CA ILE A 70 18.76 -0.17 -8.74
C ILE A 70 17.59 0.82 -8.67
N HIS A 71 16.37 0.33 -8.86
CA HIS A 71 15.18 1.18 -9.05
C HIS A 71 14.13 0.91 -7.96
N ALA A 72 13.87 1.89 -7.10
CA ALA A 72 12.74 1.91 -6.18
C ALA A 72 11.59 2.70 -6.82
N GLU A 73 10.59 1.96 -7.31
CA GLU A 73 9.40 2.50 -7.95
C GLU A 73 8.28 2.71 -6.91
N PRO A 74 7.28 3.59 -7.16
CA PRO A 74 6.24 3.94 -6.19
C PRO A 74 5.11 2.89 -6.09
N TRP A 75 5.41 1.62 -6.35
CA TRP A 75 4.49 0.48 -6.31
C TRP A 75 5.18 -0.78 -5.86
N ASP A 76 4.37 -1.75 -5.43
CA ASP A 76 4.83 -3.09 -5.09
C ASP A 76 5.07 -3.90 -6.36
N LYS A 77 5.95 -4.90 -6.26
CA LYS A 77 6.25 -5.82 -7.36
C LYS A 77 6.16 -7.25 -6.88
N TYR A 78 5.60 -8.13 -7.70
CA TYR A 78 5.79 -9.56 -7.58
C TYR A 78 6.56 -10.05 -8.80
N ILE A 79 7.80 -10.49 -8.60
CA ILE A 79 8.78 -10.81 -9.64
C ILE A 79 9.01 -12.31 -9.71
N SER A 80 9.09 -12.83 -10.92
CA SER A 80 9.36 -14.24 -11.19
C SER A 80 10.07 -14.42 -12.53
N ILE A 81 10.64 -15.61 -12.75
CA ILE A 81 11.36 -15.94 -13.98
C ILE A 81 10.55 -16.93 -14.82
N ALA A 82 10.33 -16.61 -16.09
CA ALA A 82 9.64 -17.50 -17.01
C ALA A 82 10.60 -18.45 -17.72
N THR A 83 11.88 -18.10 -17.87
CA THR A 83 12.96 -18.99 -18.34
C THR A 83 14.31 -18.33 -18.05
N GLY A 84 15.37 -19.13 -17.93
CA GLY A 84 16.70 -18.67 -17.56
C GLY A 84 16.86 -18.50 -16.05
N GLU A 85 17.77 -17.61 -15.65
CA GLU A 85 18.11 -17.38 -14.26
C GLU A 85 18.69 -15.98 -14.08
N ILE A 86 18.40 -15.35 -12.95
CA ILE A 86 18.99 -14.07 -12.56
C ILE A 86 19.70 -14.18 -11.21
N PHE A 87 20.67 -13.31 -11.00
CA PHE A 87 21.04 -12.84 -9.68
C PHE A 87 20.29 -11.55 -9.39
N GLY A 88 19.43 -11.54 -8.39
CA GLY A 88 18.72 -10.34 -7.94
C GLY A 88 19.41 -9.70 -6.74
N ALA A 89 19.41 -8.38 -6.72
CA ALA A 89 19.84 -7.58 -5.57
C ALA A 89 18.75 -6.55 -5.24
N TRP A 90 18.34 -6.51 -3.98
CA TRP A 90 17.33 -5.58 -3.48
C TRP A 90 17.93 -4.73 -2.38
N VAL A 91 17.63 -3.43 -2.41
CA VAL A 91 18.16 -2.45 -1.46
C VAL A 91 17.01 -1.69 -0.84
N ASP A 92 16.92 -1.64 0.48
CA ASP A 92 15.88 -0.84 1.11
C ASP A 92 16.22 0.65 0.98
N LEU A 93 15.40 1.40 0.25
CA LEU A 93 15.58 2.84 0.03
C LEU A 93 14.51 3.65 0.77
N ARG A 94 13.81 3.04 1.72
CA ARG A 94 12.84 3.71 2.61
C ARG A 94 13.57 4.31 3.82
N PRO A 95 13.12 5.46 4.34
CA PRO A 95 13.68 6.01 5.56
C PRO A 95 13.48 5.06 6.75
N GLY A 96 14.51 4.89 7.58
CA GLY A 96 14.46 4.05 8.78
C GLY A 96 15.76 3.28 9.01
N GLU A 97 15.74 2.37 9.98
CA GLU A 97 16.89 1.58 10.38
C GLU A 97 17.37 0.59 9.29
N SER A 98 16.48 0.21 8.38
CA SER A 98 16.81 -0.69 7.27
C SER A 98 17.36 0.02 6.04
N PHE A 99 17.41 1.36 6.00
CA PHE A 99 17.90 2.10 4.83
C PHE A 99 19.32 1.64 4.43
N GLY A 100 19.50 1.31 3.15
CA GLY A 100 20.76 0.81 2.59
C GLY A 100 21.01 -0.67 2.83
N GLN A 101 20.16 -1.39 3.58
CA GLN A 101 20.30 -2.84 3.72
C GLN A 101 20.09 -3.54 2.38
N VAL A 102 20.89 -4.58 2.16
CA VAL A 102 20.91 -5.35 0.92
C VAL A 102 20.43 -6.77 1.18
N TYR A 103 19.64 -7.31 0.25
CA TYR A 103 19.33 -8.73 0.14
C TYR A 103 19.65 -9.21 -1.27
N THR A 104 20.27 -10.38 -1.39
CA THR A 104 20.58 -10.99 -2.70
C THR A 104 20.15 -12.44 -2.73
N THR A 105 19.65 -12.88 -3.88
CA THR A 105 19.41 -14.30 -4.16
C THR A 105 19.38 -14.54 -5.66
N ARG A 106 19.57 -15.79 -6.06
CA ARG A 106 19.24 -16.23 -7.42
C ARG A 106 17.76 -16.53 -7.54
N LEU A 107 17.18 -16.16 -8.67
CA LEU A 107 15.82 -16.55 -9.06
C LEU A 107 15.87 -17.30 -10.38
N ASP A 108 15.18 -18.43 -10.41
CA ASP A 108 14.90 -19.28 -11.56
C ASP A 108 13.37 -19.51 -11.62
N PRO A 109 12.81 -20.30 -12.56
CA PRO A 109 11.38 -20.51 -12.63
C PRO A 109 10.72 -21.08 -11.37
N SER A 110 11.47 -21.71 -10.46
CA SER A 110 11.00 -22.24 -9.18
C SER A 110 11.07 -21.24 -8.03
N LYS A 111 11.40 -19.97 -8.27
CA LYS A 111 11.38 -18.92 -7.26
C LYS A 111 10.74 -17.62 -7.75
N ALA A 112 10.14 -16.90 -6.81
CA ALA A 112 9.64 -15.56 -7.00
C ALA A 112 9.96 -14.69 -5.79
N ILE A 113 9.78 -13.39 -5.92
CA ILE A 113 9.99 -12.44 -4.84
C ILE A 113 8.94 -11.34 -4.88
N TYR A 114 8.38 -11.01 -3.73
CA TYR A 114 7.57 -9.82 -3.54
C TYR A 114 8.44 -8.70 -2.99
N VAL A 115 8.43 -7.56 -3.66
CA VAL A 115 9.22 -6.37 -3.38
C VAL A 115 8.28 -5.23 -3.02
N PRO A 116 8.24 -4.78 -1.76
CA PRO A 116 7.37 -3.68 -1.37
C PRO A 116 7.87 -2.36 -1.96
N ARG A 117 6.94 -1.41 -2.16
CA ARG A 117 7.22 -0.04 -2.58
C ARG A 117 8.39 0.55 -1.79
N GLY A 118 9.32 1.18 -2.51
CA GLY A 118 10.49 1.83 -1.92
C GLY A 118 11.69 0.91 -1.69
N VAL A 119 11.54 -0.41 -1.86
CA VAL A 119 12.70 -1.31 -1.97
C VAL A 119 13.17 -1.28 -3.42
N GLY A 120 14.42 -0.85 -3.59
CA GLY A 120 15.11 -0.79 -4.87
C GLY A 120 15.32 -2.18 -5.44
N ASN A 121 14.84 -2.41 -6.66
CA ASN A 121 14.97 -3.68 -7.36
C ASN A 121 16.08 -3.61 -8.41
N SER A 122 16.92 -4.65 -8.46
CA SER A 122 17.90 -4.85 -9.52
C SER A 122 18.16 -6.32 -9.80
N PHE A 123 18.67 -6.61 -10.99
CA PHE A 123 19.08 -7.96 -11.33
C PHE A 123 20.17 -7.97 -12.40
N GLN A 124 20.88 -9.09 -12.48
CA GLN A 124 21.80 -9.48 -13.53
C GLN A 124 21.36 -10.82 -14.13
N ALA A 125 21.14 -10.87 -15.45
CA ALA A 125 20.84 -12.11 -16.16
C ALA A 125 22.07 -13.03 -16.18
N LEU A 126 21.91 -14.27 -15.70
CA LEU A 126 23.00 -15.25 -15.62
C LEU A 126 23.06 -16.18 -16.83
N GLN A 127 22.02 -16.15 -17.67
CA GLN A 127 21.87 -16.99 -18.87
C GLN A 127 21.31 -16.15 -20.02
N ASP A 128 21.70 -16.51 -21.25
CA ASP A 128 21.09 -15.96 -22.46
C ASP A 128 19.59 -16.29 -22.52
N GLY A 129 18.81 -15.40 -23.12
CA GLY A 129 17.37 -15.60 -23.29
C GLY A 129 16.58 -15.66 -21.97
N THR A 130 17.06 -14.99 -20.91
CA THR A 130 16.36 -14.93 -19.63
C THR A 130 15.12 -14.03 -19.72
N VAL A 131 13.95 -14.58 -19.35
CA VAL A 131 12.67 -13.86 -19.33
C VAL A 131 12.27 -13.55 -17.89
N TYR A 132 12.33 -12.26 -17.56
CA TYR A 132 11.93 -11.71 -16.27
C TYR A 132 10.51 -11.15 -16.38
N THR A 133 9.59 -11.64 -15.54
CA THR A 133 8.18 -11.22 -15.51
C THR A 133 7.83 -10.68 -14.14
N TYR A 134 7.03 -9.62 -14.11
CA TYR A 134 6.61 -9.04 -12.85
C TYR A 134 5.22 -8.43 -12.91
N LEU A 135 4.47 -8.59 -11.83
CA LEU A 135 3.19 -7.95 -11.58
C LEU A 135 3.40 -6.69 -10.73
N VAL A 136 2.63 -5.64 -10.98
CA VAL A 136 2.62 -4.40 -10.19
C VAL A 136 1.20 -3.93 -9.90
N ASN A 137 1.02 -3.16 -8.83
CA ASN A 137 -0.28 -2.64 -8.38
C ASN A 137 -0.54 -1.17 -8.69
N ALA A 138 0.30 -0.55 -9.53
CA ALA A 138 0.03 0.75 -10.10
C ALA A 138 0.36 0.76 -11.59
N HIS A 139 -0.38 1.59 -12.33
CA HIS A 139 -0.11 1.81 -13.75
C HIS A 139 1.16 2.63 -13.91
N TRP A 140 2.01 2.22 -14.84
CA TRP A 140 3.18 3.00 -15.21
C TRP A 140 2.77 4.30 -15.93
N SER A 141 3.39 5.42 -15.55
CA SER A 141 3.37 6.65 -16.33
C SER A 141 4.76 7.30 -16.39
N LEU A 142 5.01 8.06 -17.45
CA LEU A 142 6.27 8.80 -17.59
C LEU A 142 6.43 9.87 -16.49
N GLU A 143 5.32 10.42 -16.00
CA GLU A 143 5.32 11.43 -14.95
C GLU A 143 5.75 10.85 -13.60
N GLN A 144 5.31 9.63 -13.28
CA GLN A 144 5.71 8.92 -12.07
C GLN A 144 7.20 8.63 -12.01
N LYS A 145 7.91 8.57 -13.15
CA LYS A 145 9.38 8.40 -13.13
C LYS A 145 10.09 9.49 -12.30
N LYS A 146 9.47 10.67 -12.13
CA LYS A 146 10.00 11.75 -11.28
C LYS A 146 9.91 11.46 -9.78
N THR A 147 9.06 10.52 -9.37
CA THR A 147 8.88 10.12 -7.96
C THR A 147 9.69 8.88 -7.60
N TYR A 148 10.45 8.32 -8.54
CA TYR A 148 11.30 7.16 -8.32
C TYR A 148 12.52 7.53 -7.51
N THR A 149 13.00 6.56 -6.74
CA THR A 149 14.30 6.61 -6.10
C THR A 149 15.24 5.65 -6.85
N PHE A 150 16.46 6.11 -7.09
CA PHE A 150 17.48 5.34 -7.79
C PHE A 150 18.75 5.30 -6.93
N VAL A 151 19.49 4.19 -7.00
CA VAL A 151 20.86 4.10 -6.50
C VAL A 151 21.72 3.34 -7.50
N ASN A 152 23.00 3.71 -7.57
CA ASN A 152 23.95 3.14 -8.50
C ASN A 152 24.23 1.66 -8.19
N LEU A 153 24.27 0.82 -9.23
CA LEU A 153 24.64 -0.60 -9.12
C LEU A 153 26.07 -0.82 -8.58
N ALA A 154 26.96 0.14 -8.84
CA ALA A 154 28.38 0.09 -8.49
C ALA A 154 28.69 0.82 -7.17
N ASP A 155 27.69 1.14 -6.35
CA ASP A 155 27.92 1.79 -5.08
C ASP A 155 28.69 0.85 -4.12
N PRO A 156 29.87 1.27 -3.60
CA PRO A 156 30.69 0.44 -2.74
C PRO A 156 30.11 0.24 -1.34
N GLU A 157 29.24 1.14 -0.84
CA GLU A 157 28.60 1.02 0.47
C GLU A 157 27.56 -0.10 0.49
N LEU A 158 26.98 -0.44 -0.67
CA LEU A 158 26.01 -1.53 -0.79
C LEU A 158 26.66 -2.93 -0.74
N GLY A 159 27.95 -3.05 -1.05
CA GLY A 159 28.67 -4.33 -0.97
C GLY A 159 28.08 -5.47 -1.80
N ILE A 160 27.39 -5.17 -2.90
CA ILE A 160 26.74 -6.20 -3.74
C ILE A 160 27.81 -6.96 -4.54
N GLU A 161 27.94 -8.26 -4.28
CA GLU A 161 28.82 -9.17 -5.02
C GLU A 161 28.16 -9.63 -6.33
N TRP A 162 28.21 -8.79 -7.35
CA TRP A 162 27.69 -9.11 -8.69
C TRP A 162 28.43 -10.31 -9.30
N PRO A 163 27.73 -11.40 -9.72
CA PRO A 163 28.39 -12.61 -10.23
C PRO A 163 29.20 -12.42 -11.52
N ILE A 164 28.81 -11.45 -12.34
CA ILE A 164 29.56 -10.97 -13.51
C ILE A 164 29.99 -9.54 -13.16
N PRO A 165 31.29 -9.21 -13.27
CA PRO A 165 31.79 -7.86 -12.98
C PRO A 165 30.99 -6.79 -13.75
N LEU A 166 30.70 -5.66 -13.10
CA LEU A 166 29.85 -4.63 -13.69
C LEU A 166 30.47 -3.99 -14.93
N GLU A 167 31.80 -3.96 -15.02
CA GLU A 167 32.56 -3.56 -16.21
C GLU A 167 32.37 -4.49 -17.41
N GLU A 168 31.98 -5.74 -17.19
CA GLU A 168 31.68 -6.74 -18.22
C GLU A 168 30.16 -6.87 -18.47
N SER A 169 29.35 -6.17 -17.69
CA SER A 169 27.89 -6.23 -17.77
C SER A 169 27.30 -5.23 -18.79
N GLU A 170 26.20 -5.63 -19.44
CA GLU A 170 25.43 -4.72 -20.29
C GLU A 170 24.45 -3.91 -19.43
N ARG A 171 24.67 -2.59 -19.33
CA ARG A 171 23.86 -1.65 -18.54
C ARG A 171 23.36 -0.51 -19.40
N SER A 172 22.23 0.08 -19.01
CA SER A 172 21.73 1.28 -19.68
C SER A 172 22.56 2.52 -19.31
N GLU A 173 22.58 3.52 -20.19
CA GLU A 173 23.24 4.80 -19.92
C GLU A 173 22.69 5.50 -18.66
N ALA A 174 21.39 5.33 -18.40
CA ALA A 174 20.74 5.88 -17.21
C ALA A 174 21.26 5.22 -15.93
N ASP A 175 21.41 3.88 -15.93
CA ASP A 175 21.86 3.12 -14.75
C ASP A 175 23.32 3.47 -14.37
N LEU A 176 24.15 3.81 -15.36
CA LEU A 176 25.53 4.26 -15.12
C LEU A 176 25.61 5.57 -14.32
N HIS A 177 24.60 6.43 -14.45
CA HIS A 177 24.58 7.79 -13.90
C HIS A 177 23.66 7.96 -12.69
N HIS A 178 23.11 6.87 -12.16
CA HIS A 178 22.35 6.92 -10.91
C HIS A 178 23.22 7.39 -9.73
N PRO A 179 22.64 8.10 -8.75
CA PRO A 179 23.39 8.60 -7.61
C PRO A 179 23.90 7.46 -6.73
N MET A 180 24.98 7.73 -6.00
CA MET A 180 25.44 6.85 -4.92
C MET A 180 24.46 6.92 -3.74
N LEU A 181 24.47 5.92 -2.86
CA LEU A 181 23.55 5.74 -1.74
C LEU A 181 23.48 6.97 -0.85
N LYS A 182 24.64 7.56 -0.54
CA LYS A 182 24.75 8.79 0.26
C LYS A 182 24.01 10.00 -0.35
N ASP A 183 23.85 10.00 -1.68
CA ASP A 183 23.23 11.08 -2.46
C ASP A 183 21.83 10.66 -2.96
N ALA A 184 21.41 9.42 -2.70
CA ALA A 184 20.11 8.90 -3.11
C ALA A 184 19.02 9.51 -2.22
N LYS A 185 17.97 10.06 -2.86
CA LYS A 185 16.81 10.58 -2.15
C LYS A 185 15.95 9.40 -1.66
N PRO A 186 15.72 9.23 -0.34
CA PRO A 186 14.87 8.14 0.15
C PRO A 186 13.45 8.18 -0.43
N MET A 187 12.84 7.01 -0.58
CA MET A 187 11.44 6.88 -0.96
C MET A 187 10.58 7.23 0.25
N GLU A 188 10.01 8.44 0.24
CA GLU A 188 9.13 8.89 1.31
C GLU A 188 7.90 7.96 1.45
N PRO A 189 7.38 7.78 2.67
CA PRO A 189 6.10 7.10 2.89
C PRO A 189 4.97 7.71 2.08
N LYS A 190 3.95 6.91 1.77
CA LYS A 190 2.71 7.45 1.23
C LYS A 190 2.06 8.39 2.26
N ARG A 191 1.38 9.42 1.76
CA ARG A 191 0.72 10.43 2.58
C ARG A 191 -0.55 9.90 3.26
N THR A 192 -0.90 10.53 4.37
CA THR A 192 -2.18 10.38 5.05
C THR A 192 -3.02 11.64 4.83
N LEU A 193 -4.16 11.50 4.16
CA LEU A 193 -5.13 12.60 4.00
C LEU A 193 -6.05 12.64 5.22
N VAL A 194 -6.22 13.79 5.85
CA VAL A 194 -7.15 13.99 6.97
C VAL A 194 -8.23 14.99 6.53
N THR A 195 -9.47 14.51 6.37
CA THR A 195 -10.62 15.38 6.06
C THR A 195 -11.29 15.87 7.35
N GLY A 196 -11.97 17.02 7.29
CA GLY A 196 -12.58 17.64 8.47
C GLY A 196 -11.55 18.06 9.51
N CYS A 197 -10.39 18.54 9.04
CA CYS A 197 -9.26 18.83 9.91
C CYS A 197 -9.52 19.98 10.91
N ASN A 198 -10.52 20.84 10.66
CA ASN A 198 -10.97 21.86 11.61
C ASN A 198 -12.03 21.34 12.59
N GLY A 199 -12.43 20.08 12.51
CA GLY A 199 -13.24 19.40 13.51
C GLY A 199 -12.47 19.07 14.79
N GLN A 200 -13.18 18.59 15.83
CA GLN A 200 -12.54 18.16 17.08
C GLN A 200 -11.59 16.98 16.85
N LEU A 201 -12.05 15.96 16.14
CA LEU A 201 -11.25 14.78 15.83
C LEU A 201 -10.09 15.11 14.88
N GLY A 202 -10.33 15.90 13.83
CA GLY A 202 -9.28 16.33 12.90
C GLY A 202 -8.13 17.07 13.60
N ARG A 203 -8.44 17.98 14.53
CA ARG A 203 -7.44 18.64 15.38
C ARG A 203 -6.72 17.66 16.31
N ALA A 204 -7.42 16.67 16.85
CA ALA A 204 -6.82 15.66 17.72
C ALA A 204 -5.83 14.76 16.96
N VAL A 205 -6.18 14.34 15.73
CA VAL A 205 -5.28 13.61 14.82
C VAL A 205 -4.03 14.45 14.53
N ARG A 206 -4.20 15.75 14.23
CA ARG A 206 -3.07 16.66 13.99
C ARG A 206 -2.16 16.76 15.21
N ALA A 207 -2.73 17.01 16.38
CA ALA A 207 -1.97 17.13 17.62
C ALA A 207 -1.21 15.85 17.95
N TYR A 208 -1.82 14.67 17.73
CA TYR A 208 -1.14 13.40 17.92
C TYR A 208 0.03 13.22 16.96
N ALA A 209 -0.17 13.48 15.66
CA ALA A 209 0.87 13.37 14.65
C ALA A 209 2.06 14.29 14.96
N GLU A 210 1.79 15.54 15.37
CA GLU A 210 2.82 16.50 15.79
C GLU A 210 3.56 16.04 17.05
N ALA A 211 2.84 15.57 18.07
CA ALA A 211 3.42 15.11 19.32
C ALA A 211 4.32 13.87 19.17
N HIS A 212 4.03 13.01 18.19
CA HIS A 212 4.80 11.80 17.90
C HIS A 212 5.79 11.97 16.73
N GLY A 213 5.93 13.19 16.18
CA GLY A 213 6.84 13.48 15.09
C GLY A 213 6.52 12.76 13.78
N LEU A 214 5.26 12.34 13.60
CA LEU A 214 4.80 11.67 12.38
C LEU A 214 4.80 12.65 11.21
N ARG A 215 5.18 12.17 10.03
CA ARG A 215 5.30 12.98 8.80
C ARG A 215 4.36 12.46 7.72
N GLY A 216 4.17 13.27 6.67
CA GLY A 216 3.38 12.87 5.51
C GLY A 216 1.87 13.06 5.68
N PHE A 217 1.44 13.90 6.62
CA PHE A 217 0.02 14.24 6.78
C PHE A 217 -0.35 15.45 5.90
N GLU A 218 -1.45 15.32 5.19
CA GLU A 218 -2.11 16.41 4.47
C GLU A 218 -3.47 16.65 5.11
N TYR A 219 -3.71 17.87 5.58
CA TYR A 219 -4.93 18.22 6.30
C TYR A 219 -5.79 19.08 5.40
N THR A 220 -7.06 18.71 5.27
CA THR A 220 -8.00 19.43 4.42
C THR A 220 -9.36 19.57 5.08
N ASP A 221 -10.14 20.53 4.60
CA ASP A 221 -11.50 20.81 5.03
C ASP A 221 -12.33 21.22 3.80
N ILE A 222 -13.63 21.47 3.99
CA ILE A 222 -14.59 21.66 2.90
C ILE A 222 -14.20 22.76 1.89
N ASP A 223 -13.48 23.79 2.33
CA ASP A 223 -13.05 24.90 1.47
C ASP A 223 -11.96 24.50 0.45
N GLU A 224 -11.21 23.43 0.73
CA GLU A 224 -10.12 22.93 -0.11
C GLU A 224 -10.51 21.63 -0.82
N PHE A 225 -11.16 20.72 -0.09
CA PHE A 225 -11.63 19.44 -0.58
C PHE A 225 -13.02 19.15 -0.05
N ASP A 226 -14.03 19.52 -0.84
CA ASP A 226 -15.39 19.02 -0.63
C ASP A 226 -15.46 17.55 -1.05
N PHE A 227 -15.27 16.67 -0.07
CA PHE A 227 -15.32 15.21 -0.26
C PHE A 227 -16.68 14.68 -0.78
N SER A 228 -17.72 15.52 -0.83
CA SER A 228 -19.04 15.18 -1.34
C SER A 228 -19.22 15.54 -2.83
N ASP A 229 -18.30 16.33 -3.37
CA ASP A 229 -18.19 16.65 -4.80
C ASP A 229 -17.27 15.63 -5.51
N PRO A 230 -17.78 14.82 -6.44
CA PRO A 230 -16.96 13.84 -7.14
C PRO A 230 -15.84 14.49 -7.97
N THR A 231 -15.98 15.72 -8.43
CA THR A 231 -14.96 16.41 -9.24
C THR A 231 -13.78 16.91 -8.40
N ALA A 232 -13.94 17.01 -7.07
CA ALA A 232 -12.86 17.40 -6.18
C ALA A 232 -11.74 16.35 -6.14
N TYR A 233 -12.06 15.08 -6.39
CA TYR A 233 -11.13 13.95 -6.36
C TYR A 233 -10.12 13.98 -7.51
N ASP A 234 -10.46 14.60 -8.65
CA ASP A 234 -9.60 14.71 -9.83
C ASP A 234 -8.36 15.61 -9.58
N LYS A 235 -8.38 16.40 -8.51
CA LYS A 235 -7.27 17.29 -8.11
C LYS A 235 -6.17 16.55 -7.36
N TYR A 236 -6.42 15.32 -6.93
CA TYR A 236 -5.51 14.54 -6.11
C TYR A 236 -4.80 13.47 -6.94
N ASP A 237 -3.47 13.41 -6.80
CA ASP A 237 -2.71 12.23 -7.22
C ASP A 237 -2.80 11.17 -6.12
N TRP A 238 -3.84 10.33 -6.21
CA TRP A 238 -4.12 9.27 -5.24
C TRP A 238 -2.98 8.24 -5.11
N SER A 239 -2.07 8.15 -6.08
CA SER A 239 -0.90 7.26 -5.98
C SER A 239 0.07 7.67 -4.86
N LEU A 240 0.00 8.94 -4.42
CA LEU A 240 0.79 9.47 -3.32
C LEU A 240 0.21 9.14 -1.94
N TYR A 241 -1.03 8.66 -1.85
CA TYR A 241 -1.75 8.43 -0.59
C TYR A 241 -1.81 6.96 -0.26
N GLY A 242 -1.69 6.67 1.04
CA GLY A 242 -1.78 5.32 1.61
C GLY A 242 -2.94 5.20 2.59
N THR A 243 -3.32 6.31 3.21
CA THR A 243 -4.40 6.36 4.19
C THR A 243 -5.26 7.61 4.00
N ILE A 244 -6.58 7.46 4.19
CA ILE A 244 -7.52 8.55 4.41
C ILE A 244 -8.08 8.41 5.81
N ILE A 245 -7.98 9.46 6.62
CA ILE A 245 -8.66 9.57 7.91
C ILE A 245 -9.83 10.54 7.73
N ASN A 246 -11.03 10.00 7.67
CA ASN A 246 -12.26 10.78 7.60
C ASN A 246 -12.72 11.17 9.01
N ALA A 247 -12.43 12.42 9.37
CA ALA A 247 -12.86 13.05 10.62
C ALA A 247 -13.99 14.09 10.40
N GLU A 248 -14.56 14.15 9.19
CA GLU A 248 -15.65 15.06 8.85
C GLU A 248 -17.00 14.48 9.28
N GLU A 249 -17.81 15.30 9.96
CA GLU A 249 -19.18 14.96 10.30
C GLU A 249 -20.03 16.22 10.50
N LEU A 250 -21.32 16.12 10.19
CA LEU A 250 -22.31 17.04 10.72
C LEU A 250 -22.77 16.54 12.09
N SER A 251 -22.63 17.39 13.12
CA SER A 251 -22.94 17.03 14.51
C SER A 251 -24.40 16.61 14.70
N ALA A 252 -24.65 15.74 15.69
CA ALA A 252 -25.98 15.20 15.99
C ALA A 252 -27.05 16.29 16.11
N ASP A 253 -26.83 17.30 16.95
CA ASP A 253 -27.79 18.40 17.17
C ASP A 253 -28.17 19.14 15.88
N LYS A 254 -27.22 19.28 14.94
CA LYS A 254 -27.48 19.97 13.67
C LYS A 254 -28.27 19.10 12.71
N CYS A 255 -28.06 17.78 12.75
CA CYS A 255 -28.77 16.83 11.90
C CYS A 255 -30.27 16.77 12.20
N GLU A 256 -30.67 17.01 13.45
CA GLU A 256 -32.08 16.99 13.85
C GLU A 256 -32.83 18.29 13.51
N ILE A 257 -32.15 19.28 12.93
CA ILE A 257 -32.78 20.49 12.40
C ILE A 257 -33.22 20.23 10.96
N GLY A 258 -34.53 20.28 10.70
CA GLY A 258 -35.14 19.93 9.41
C GLY A 258 -34.46 20.51 8.16
N GLU A 259 -34.04 21.77 8.21
CA GLU A 259 -33.36 22.44 7.08
C GLU A 259 -31.97 21.86 6.77
N ASN A 260 -31.34 21.19 7.74
CA ASN A 260 -30.03 20.55 7.59
C ASN A 260 -30.10 19.10 7.15
N HIS A 261 -31.29 18.49 7.01
CA HIS A 261 -31.41 17.06 6.69
C HIS A 261 -30.67 16.71 5.39
N ALA A 262 -30.85 17.49 4.32
CA ALA A 262 -30.13 17.26 3.07
C ALA A 262 -28.61 17.34 3.26
N ARG A 263 -28.14 18.35 4.01
CA ARG A 263 -26.73 18.53 4.34
C ARG A 263 -26.18 17.38 5.19
N ALA A 264 -26.97 16.84 6.12
CA ALA A 264 -26.59 15.67 6.91
C ALA A 264 -26.33 14.45 6.03
N TRP A 265 -27.20 14.18 5.05
CA TRP A 265 -26.98 13.11 4.07
C TRP A 265 -25.77 13.36 3.18
N THR A 266 -25.56 14.59 2.71
CA THR A 266 -24.38 14.96 1.91
C THR A 266 -23.08 14.69 2.66
N ILE A 267 -22.98 15.13 3.92
CA ILE A 267 -21.75 15.04 4.71
C ILE A 267 -21.55 13.64 5.29
N ASN A 268 -22.56 13.08 5.98
CA ASN A 268 -22.39 11.85 6.76
C ASN A 268 -22.57 10.57 5.93
N ALA A 269 -23.12 10.66 4.71
CA ALA A 269 -23.35 9.48 3.86
C ALA A 269 -22.69 9.61 2.47
N GLN A 270 -23.00 10.65 1.69
CA GLN A 270 -22.46 10.80 0.34
C GLN A 270 -20.94 11.00 0.32
N GLY A 271 -20.41 11.86 1.19
CA GLY A 271 -18.96 12.06 1.35
C GLY A 271 -18.22 10.74 1.63
N PRO A 272 -18.58 9.98 2.70
CA PRO A 272 -18.00 8.67 2.97
C PRO A 272 -18.13 7.66 1.83
N ALA A 273 -19.23 7.70 1.06
CA ALA A 273 -19.39 6.83 -0.10
C ALA A 273 -18.39 7.15 -1.23
N LEU A 274 -18.12 8.42 -1.48
CA LEU A 274 -17.12 8.84 -2.47
C LEU A 274 -15.69 8.55 -1.99
N LEU A 275 -15.40 8.76 -0.70
CA LEU A 275 -14.13 8.35 -0.10
C LEU A 275 -13.92 6.84 -0.21
N SER A 276 -14.95 6.04 0.07
CA SER A 276 -14.92 4.57 -0.05
C SER A 276 -14.61 4.12 -1.49
N ARG A 277 -15.20 4.80 -2.47
CA ARG A 277 -14.87 4.57 -3.89
C ARG A 277 -13.41 4.89 -4.20
N ALA A 278 -12.92 6.07 -3.82
CA ALA A 278 -11.52 6.45 -4.05
C ALA A 278 -10.55 5.48 -3.34
N ALA A 279 -10.86 5.09 -2.10
CA ALA A 279 -10.10 4.13 -1.33
C ALA A 279 -9.98 2.77 -2.04
N LYS A 280 -11.10 2.27 -2.58
CA LYS A 280 -11.13 1.04 -3.37
C LYS A 280 -10.37 1.16 -4.69
N ASP A 281 -10.60 2.22 -5.45
CA ASP A 281 -10.04 2.40 -6.79
C ASP A 281 -8.51 2.61 -6.74
N HIS A 282 -7.97 3.07 -5.61
CA HIS A 282 -6.55 3.42 -5.44
C HIS A 282 -5.79 2.62 -4.37
N HIS A 283 -6.40 1.58 -3.78
CA HIS A 283 -5.80 0.78 -2.70
C HIS A 283 -5.28 1.66 -1.56
N VAL A 284 -6.18 2.48 -1.02
CA VAL A 284 -5.92 3.39 0.10
C VAL A 284 -6.73 2.92 1.30
N THR A 285 -6.10 2.79 2.45
CA THR A 285 -6.79 2.44 3.69
C THR A 285 -7.70 3.59 4.13
N LEU A 286 -8.99 3.34 4.32
CA LEU A 286 -9.98 4.32 4.76
C LEU A 286 -10.35 4.14 6.22
N VAL A 287 -9.93 5.08 7.07
CA VAL A 287 -10.39 5.19 8.45
C VAL A 287 -11.58 6.13 8.52
N HIS A 288 -12.72 5.66 9.03
CA HIS A 288 -13.95 6.44 9.16
C HIS A 288 -14.39 6.52 10.62
N ALA A 289 -14.47 7.74 11.15
CA ALA A 289 -15.07 7.97 12.45
C ALA A 289 -16.60 7.83 12.37
N SER A 290 -17.19 7.02 13.22
CA SER A 290 -18.63 6.78 13.30
C SER A 290 -19.12 6.75 14.75
N THR A 291 -20.36 6.34 14.99
CA THR A 291 -21.07 6.42 16.27
C THR A 291 -21.88 5.16 16.53
N ASP A 292 -22.11 4.83 17.80
CA ASP A 292 -23.05 3.80 18.25
C ASP A 292 -24.53 4.11 17.96
N LYS A 293 -24.90 5.36 17.66
CA LYS A 293 -26.26 5.76 17.25
C LYS A 293 -26.77 5.08 15.98
N VAL A 294 -25.89 4.38 15.24
CA VAL A 294 -26.27 3.54 14.10
C VAL A 294 -27.14 2.34 14.50
N TYR A 295 -27.11 1.91 15.76
CA TYR A 295 -27.89 0.76 16.24
C TYR A 295 -29.26 1.12 16.84
N GLY A 296 -29.53 2.42 17.09
CA GLY A 296 -30.74 2.84 17.80
C GLY A 296 -30.69 2.51 19.30
N ALA A 297 -31.85 2.24 19.92
CA ALA A 297 -31.95 2.01 21.36
C ALA A 297 -31.40 0.65 21.84
N ASP A 298 -31.32 -0.35 20.97
CA ASP A 298 -30.79 -1.69 21.27
C ASP A 298 -29.42 -1.90 20.62
N SER A 299 -28.40 -1.28 21.20
CA SER A 299 -27.02 -1.40 20.74
C SER A 299 -26.40 -2.78 20.97
N GLU A 300 -27.00 -3.61 21.84
CA GLU A 300 -26.54 -4.96 22.15
C GLU A 300 -26.86 -5.94 21.00
N ALA A 301 -27.98 -5.74 20.31
CA ALA A 301 -28.37 -6.53 19.14
C ALA A 301 -27.41 -6.35 17.94
N LYS A 302 -26.60 -5.28 17.94
CA LYS A 302 -25.67 -4.90 16.84
C LYS A 302 -26.31 -4.84 15.45
N ALA A 303 -27.64 -4.74 15.39
CA ALA A 303 -28.39 -4.56 14.17
C ALA A 303 -28.48 -3.07 13.86
N ILE A 304 -28.20 -2.67 12.61
CA ILE A 304 -28.34 -1.27 12.19
C ILE A 304 -29.84 -0.91 12.21
N ALA A 305 -30.24 -0.08 13.16
CA ALA A 305 -31.62 0.34 13.39
C ALA A 305 -31.69 1.78 13.95
N PRO A 306 -31.13 2.77 13.25
CA PRO A 306 -31.03 4.13 13.78
C PRO A 306 -32.39 4.82 13.89
N GLU A 307 -32.59 5.56 15.00
CA GLU A 307 -33.85 6.28 15.27
C GLU A 307 -33.78 7.76 14.85
N SER A 308 -32.60 8.39 14.98
CA SER A 308 -32.39 9.81 14.68
C SER A 308 -31.88 10.04 13.26
N VAL A 309 -32.01 11.28 12.75
CA VAL A 309 -31.46 11.64 11.43
C VAL A 309 -29.94 11.51 11.43
N TYR A 310 -29.27 11.90 12.51
CA TYR A 310 -27.84 11.66 12.69
C TYR A 310 -27.49 10.17 12.58
N GLY A 311 -28.18 9.30 13.32
CA GLY A 311 -27.95 7.85 13.27
C GLY A 311 -28.19 7.26 11.88
N GLN A 312 -29.25 7.69 11.19
CA GLN A 312 -29.58 7.22 9.84
C GLN A 312 -28.50 7.58 8.83
N THR A 313 -28.03 8.82 8.85
CA THR A 313 -26.99 9.29 7.93
C THR A 313 -25.63 8.65 8.22
N LYS A 314 -25.25 8.48 9.49
CA LYS A 314 -24.03 7.75 9.89
C LYS A 314 -24.10 6.27 9.52
N ALA A 315 -25.25 5.62 9.69
CA ALA A 315 -25.43 4.23 9.28
C ALA A 315 -25.28 4.05 7.76
N ALA A 316 -25.81 4.98 6.97
CA ALA A 316 -25.60 4.98 5.52
C ALA A 316 -24.12 5.16 5.15
N GLY A 317 -23.40 6.06 5.84
CA GLY A 317 -21.95 6.22 5.71
C GLY A 317 -21.18 4.94 6.04
N ASP A 318 -21.48 4.30 7.17
CA ASP A 318 -20.90 3.02 7.60
C ASP A 318 -21.07 1.93 6.53
N ILE A 319 -22.28 1.76 6.01
CA ILE A 319 -22.58 0.78 4.97
C ILE A 319 -21.74 1.06 3.72
N ALA A 320 -21.58 2.33 3.33
CA ALA A 320 -20.77 2.70 2.18
C ALA A 320 -19.28 2.44 2.40
N VAL A 321 -18.74 2.79 3.57
CA VAL A 321 -17.33 2.56 3.94
C VAL A 321 -17.01 1.08 4.04
N ALA A 322 -17.93 0.25 4.53
CA ALA A 322 -17.74 -1.19 4.62
C ALA A 322 -17.52 -1.89 3.27
N ASN A 323 -17.77 -1.20 2.15
CA ASN A 323 -17.49 -1.69 0.80
C ASN A 323 -16.08 -1.35 0.29
N ALA A 324 -15.31 -0.53 1.00
CA ALA A 324 -13.88 -0.33 0.73
C ALA A 324 -13.12 -1.58 1.23
N PRO A 325 -12.23 -2.19 0.44
CA PRO A 325 -11.52 -3.40 0.88
C PRO A 325 -10.65 -3.20 2.14
N GLU A 326 -10.01 -2.04 2.24
CA GLU A 326 -9.12 -1.66 3.34
C GLU A 326 -9.79 -0.55 4.16
N HIS A 327 -10.56 -0.91 5.18
CA HIS A 327 -11.26 0.08 5.99
C HIS A 327 -11.22 -0.20 7.49
N TYR A 328 -11.26 0.88 8.26
CA TYR A 328 -11.50 0.86 9.69
C TYR A 328 -12.68 1.79 10.00
N ILE A 329 -13.79 1.25 10.50
CA ILE A 329 -14.89 2.06 11.02
C ILE A 329 -14.75 2.12 12.55
N LEU A 330 -14.48 3.32 13.08
CA LEU A 330 -14.32 3.56 14.51
C LEU A 330 -15.66 4.02 15.08
N ARG A 331 -16.45 3.10 15.63
CA ARG A 331 -17.75 3.38 16.26
C ARG A 331 -17.57 3.85 17.70
N ARG A 332 -17.69 5.15 17.91
CA ARG A 332 -17.57 5.76 19.24
C ARG A 332 -18.88 5.75 20.02
N SER A 333 -18.81 5.64 21.34
CA SER A 333 -19.91 6.01 22.24
C SER A 333 -20.03 7.53 22.36
N GLU A 334 -21.18 8.04 22.84
CA GLU A 334 -21.35 9.47 23.12
C GLU A 334 -20.32 10.03 24.13
N SER A 335 -19.81 9.18 25.01
CA SER A 335 -18.86 9.54 26.07
C SER A 335 -17.40 9.56 25.60
N ALA A 336 -17.08 8.91 24.48
CA ALA A 336 -15.71 8.69 24.06
C ALA A 336 -15.00 10.00 23.66
N ASP A 337 -13.86 10.25 24.31
CA ASP A 337 -12.99 11.39 23.98
C ASP A 337 -12.33 11.18 22.61
N SER A 338 -12.11 12.27 21.87
CA SER A 338 -11.34 12.26 20.62
C SER A 338 -9.93 11.68 20.80
N ARG A 339 -9.34 11.80 22.00
CA ARG A 339 -8.05 11.13 22.31
C ARG A 339 -8.15 9.62 22.20
N ASN A 340 -9.18 8.99 22.78
CA ASN A 340 -9.37 7.54 22.72
C ASN A 340 -9.55 7.05 21.27
N ILE A 341 -10.28 7.84 20.46
CA ILE A 341 -10.46 7.55 19.02
C ILE A 341 -9.12 7.60 18.30
N VAL A 342 -8.31 8.62 18.56
CA VAL A 342 -7.00 8.80 17.93
C VAL A 342 -6.02 7.70 18.36
N ASP A 343 -5.98 7.36 19.65
CA ASP A 343 -5.13 6.28 20.15
C ASP A 343 -5.51 4.94 19.52
N THR A 344 -6.81 4.63 19.44
CA THR A 344 -7.31 3.42 18.77
C THR A 344 -6.96 3.43 17.28
N LEU A 345 -7.17 4.57 16.61
CA LEU A 345 -6.86 4.74 15.19
C LEU A 345 -5.40 4.41 14.89
N PHE A 346 -4.46 5.00 15.64
CA PHE A 346 -3.04 4.79 15.41
C PHE A 346 -2.59 3.39 15.83
N GLN A 347 -3.16 2.83 16.90
CA GLN A 347 -2.92 1.44 17.27
C GLN A 347 -3.31 0.46 16.14
N LEU A 348 -4.45 0.66 15.48
CA LEU A 348 -4.90 -0.18 14.37
C LEU A 348 -3.99 -0.05 13.15
N LEU A 349 -3.57 1.17 12.82
CA LEU A 349 -2.65 1.44 11.72
C LEU A 349 -1.27 0.80 11.97
N ASP A 350 -0.71 0.96 13.18
CA ASP A 350 0.62 0.46 13.54
C ASP A 350 0.66 -1.07 13.66
N SER A 351 -0.43 -1.69 14.13
CA SER A 351 -0.52 -3.15 14.29
C SER A 351 -0.95 -3.89 13.02
N HIS A 352 -1.32 -3.16 11.96
CA HIS A 352 -1.94 -3.73 10.75
C HIS A 352 -3.09 -4.69 11.10
N ALA A 353 -3.99 -4.23 11.96
CA ALA A 353 -5.13 -5.01 12.41
C ALA A 353 -6.03 -5.46 11.23
N GLU A 354 -6.90 -6.44 11.48
CA GLU A 354 -7.87 -6.86 10.46
C GLU A 354 -8.81 -5.71 10.09
N TYR A 355 -9.02 -5.45 8.80
CA TYR A 355 -9.96 -4.41 8.39
C TYR A 355 -11.38 -4.72 8.84
N GLY A 356 -12.12 -3.71 9.31
CA GLY A 356 -13.48 -3.89 9.80
C GLY A 356 -13.95 -2.79 10.73
N VAL A 357 -14.84 -3.18 11.65
CA VAL A 357 -15.51 -2.25 12.59
C VAL A 357 -14.97 -2.44 13.99
N TYR A 358 -14.59 -1.34 14.62
CA TYR A 358 -14.04 -1.28 15.96
C TYR A 358 -14.88 -0.37 16.85
N ALA A 359 -15.23 -0.86 18.05
CA ALA A 359 -15.85 -0.03 19.06
C ALA A 359 -14.78 0.79 19.79
N VAL A 360 -15.04 2.08 20.00
CA VAL A 360 -14.18 2.97 20.79
C VAL A 360 -14.95 3.41 22.03
N GLY A 361 -14.47 2.99 23.19
CA GLY A 361 -15.03 3.35 24.50
C GLY A 361 -14.21 4.41 25.23
N ASP A 362 -14.59 4.63 26.49
CA ASP A 362 -13.92 5.54 27.43
C ASP A 362 -12.58 5.02 27.95
#